data_AF-A0A922WMZ8-F1
#
_entry.id   AF-A0A922WMZ8-F1
#
_cell.length_a   1.000
_cell.length_b   1.000
_cell.length_c   1.000
_cell.angle_alpha   90.00
_cell.angle_beta   90.00
_cell.angle_gamma   90.00
#
_symmetry.space_group_name_H-M   'P 1'
#
loop_
_entity.id
_entity.type
_entity.pdbx_description
1 polymer ?
#
loop_
_entity_poly.entity_id
_entity_poly.type
_entity_poly.pdbx_seq_one_letter_code
_entity_poly.pdbx_strand_id
1 'polypeptide(L)'
;MSTTQAMASSEQELIVIAQEAVSQCNWTVGECAAQWTVKFARGRTDADFANLVHLSPDQVFQRRRVWETFGDVREQYSNLKWSHFYAAVAWDDAAECLQWADEIQSTVAEMKAWRRAQRGEDLTLPGEDEPYSLLSGEAVLVRMPSDGENAPFDGGSPGERSESSADPTAASFAREAGEYSPFSPDAMTVPGKPSPGGDERVPPTADQIFKRLTSTCEKFSSLLTDDVIGEFQYLDGKSQRRLQKAVETLMDRLHSITG
;
A
#
# COMPACT_ATOMS: atom_id res chain seq x y z
N MET A 1 2.00 24.79 25.36
CA MET A 1 1.66 23.95 26.54
C MET A 1 0.44 23.11 26.18
N SER A 2 0.66 21.86 25.75
CA SER A 2 -0.40 20.84 25.66
C SER A 2 0.24 19.47 25.85
N THR A 3 0.71 19.20 27.08
CA THR A 3 1.07 17.85 27.48
C THR A 3 -0.24 17.10 27.71
N THR A 4 -0.67 16.37 26.69
CA THR A 4 -1.93 15.61 26.69
C THR A 4 -1.98 14.67 27.89
N GLN A 5 -3.12 14.73 28.58
CA GLN A 5 -3.52 13.91 29.70
C GLN A 5 -3.12 12.44 29.52
N ALA A 6 -2.15 12.00 30.33
CA ALA A 6 -1.99 10.60 30.70
C ALA A 6 -3.14 10.21 31.65
N MET A 7 -4.38 10.23 31.15
CA MET A 7 -5.50 9.60 31.85
C MET A 7 -5.41 8.09 31.58
N ALA A 8 -5.71 7.29 32.60
CA ALA A 8 -5.84 5.85 32.47
C ALA A 8 -7.07 5.53 31.61
N SER A 9 -6.98 5.77 30.31
CA SER A 9 -8.04 5.43 29.38
C SER A 9 -8.26 3.93 29.43
N SER A 10 -9.52 3.55 29.64
CA SER A 10 -9.88 2.14 29.63
C SER A 10 -9.61 1.55 28.24
N GLU A 11 -9.44 0.22 28.17
CA GLU A 11 -9.26 -0.44 26.87
C GLU A 11 -10.39 -0.10 25.89
N GLN A 12 -11.63 -0.09 26.38
CA GLN A 12 -12.82 0.22 25.58
C GLN A 12 -12.81 1.66 25.07
N GLU A 13 -12.34 2.61 25.87
CA GLU A 13 -12.25 4.02 25.49
C GLU A 13 -11.24 4.22 24.36
N LEU A 14 -10.08 3.56 24.41
CA LEU A 14 -9.09 3.61 23.31
C LEU A 14 -9.67 3.03 22.02
N ILE A 15 -10.46 1.95 22.10
CA ILE A 15 -11.10 1.33 20.94
C ILE A 15 -12.12 2.29 20.32
N VAL A 16 -13.00 2.91 21.14
CA VAL A 16 -14.02 3.85 20.66
C VAL A 16 -13.38 5.08 20.01
N ILE A 17 -12.38 5.68 20.64
CA ILE A 17 -11.66 6.83 20.08
C ILE A 17 -11.00 6.45 18.74
N ALA A 18 -10.36 5.26 18.67
CA ALA A 18 -9.74 4.80 17.45
C ALA A 18 -10.76 4.56 16.33
N GLN A 19 -11.91 3.96 16.62
CA GLN A 19 -13.00 3.72 15.67
C GLN A 19 -13.53 5.03 15.07
N GLU A 20 -13.76 6.05 15.90
CA GLU A 20 -14.20 7.37 15.44
C GLU A 20 -13.12 8.07 14.59
N ALA A 21 -11.84 7.86 14.92
CA ALA A 21 -10.72 8.48 14.23
C ALA A 21 -10.30 7.80 12.92
N VAL A 22 -10.78 6.58 12.61
CA VAL A 22 -10.35 5.79 11.43
C VAL A 22 -10.36 6.58 10.12
N SER A 23 -11.39 7.40 9.90
CA SER A 23 -11.57 8.18 8.67
C SER A 23 -11.05 9.62 8.77
N GLN A 24 -10.74 10.10 9.98
CA GLN A 24 -10.51 11.52 10.23
C GLN A 24 -9.07 11.84 10.62
N CYS A 25 -8.43 10.97 11.41
CA CYS A 25 -7.14 11.29 12.01
C CYS A 25 -6.25 10.06 12.17
N ASN A 26 -5.34 9.86 11.19
CA ASN A 26 -4.35 8.79 11.25
C ASN A 26 -3.44 8.85 12.49
N TRP A 27 -3.17 10.05 13.01
CA TRP A 27 -2.36 10.25 14.22
C TRP A 27 -3.05 9.69 15.46
N THR A 28 -4.34 9.98 15.65
CA THR A 28 -5.12 9.50 16.79
C THR A 28 -5.22 7.98 16.78
N VAL A 29 -5.44 7.37 15.61
CA VAL A 29 -5.44 5.90 15.48
C VAL A 29 -4.08 5.30 15.89
N GLY A 30 -2.98 5.91 15.44
CA GLY A 30 -1.63 5.48 15.80
C GLY A 30 -1.33 5.61 17.30
N GLU A 31 -1.78 6.70 17.92
CA GLU A 31 -1.67 6.93 19.36
C GLU A 31 -2.46 5.88 20.16
N CYS A 32 -3.73 5.66 19.82
CA CYS A 32 -4.56 4.66 20.49
C CYS A 32 -3.97 3.25 20.34
N ALA A 33 -3.45 2.90 19.15
CA ALA A 33 -2.78 1.62 18.92
C ALA A 33 -1.50 1.47 19.78
N ALA A 34 -0.67 2.51 19.87
CA ALA A 34 0.52 2.50 20.73
C ALA A 34 0.15 2.37 22.22
N GLN A 35 -0.84 3.13 22.68
CA GLN A 35 -1.29 3.05 24.08
C GLN A 35 -1.91 1.69 24.40
N TRP A 36 -2.71 1.13 23.48
CA TRP A 36 -3.35 -0.16 23.66
C TRP A 36 -2.34 -1.31 23.68
N THR A 37 -1.36 -1.29 22.77
CA THR A 37 -0.31 -2.32 22.72
C THR A 37 0.56 -2.33 23.98
N VAL A 38 0.90 -1.14 24.51
CA VAL A 38 1.68 -1.03 25.75
C VAL A 38 0.88 -1.45 26.99
N LYS A 39 -0.39 -1.05 27.10
CA LYS A 39 -1.18 -1.20 28.34
C LYS A 39 -2.03 -2.48 28.39
N PHE A 40 -2.52 -2.95 27.24
CA PHE A 40 -3.59 -3.94 27.16
C PHE A 40 -3.29 -5.15 26.29
N ALA A 41 -2.22 -5.18 25.49
CA ALA A 41 -1.90 -6.30 24.61
C ALA A 41 -1.98 -7.66 25.32
N ARG A 42 -1.24 -7.85 26.44
CA ARG A 42 -1.26 -9.09 27.24
C ARG A 42 -1.13 -10.38 26.40
N GLY A 43 -0.29 -10.35 25.36
CA GLY A 43 -0.11 -11.46 24.41
C GLY A 43 -0.92 -11.34 23.11
N ARG A 44 -1.84 -10.37 23.03
CA ARG A 44 -2.48 -9.92 21.79
C ARG A 44 -1.54 -9.04 20.97
N THR A 45 -1.83 -8.96 19.68
CA THR A 45 -1.02 -8.29 18.65
C THR A 45 -1.76 -7.10 18.03
N ASP A 46 -1.09 -6.35 17.16
CA ASP A 46 -1.73 -5.33 16.34
C ASP A 46 -2.91 -5.87 15.51
N ALA A 47 -2.87 -7.15 15.13
CA ALA A 47 -3.96 -7.78 14.40
C ALA A 47 -5.25 -7.88 15.24
N ASP A 48 -5.11 -8.13 16.55
CA ASP A 48 -6.24 -8.17 17.47
C ASP A 48 -6.84 -6.78 17.66
N PHE A 49 -6.00 -5.74 17.77
CA PHE A 49 -6.47 -4.36 17.82
C PHE A 49 -7.15 -3.96 16.50
N ALA A 50 -6.57 -4.34 15.36
CA ALA A 50 -7.12 -4.07 14.04
C ALA A 50 -8.52 -4.66 13.86
N ASN A 51 -8.77 -5.86 14.38
CA ASN A 51 -10.10 -6.46 14.41
C ASN A 51 -11.10 -5.62 15.22
N LEU A 52 -10.67 -5.05 16.35
CA LEU A 52 -11.51 -4.22 17.21
C LEU A 52 -11.87 -2.87 16.58
N VAL A 53 -10.98 -2.30 15.76
CA VAL A 53 -11.18 -0.99 15.12
C VAL A 53 -11.56 -1.08 13.64
N HIS A 54 -11.83 -2.29 13.14
CA HIS A 54 -12.22 -2.57 11.75
C HIS A 54 -11.21 -2.08 10.70
N LEU A 55 -9.92 -2.27 10.98
CA LEU A 55 -8.82 -1.97 10.07
C LEU A 55 -8.07 -3.25 9.71
N SER A 56 -7.24 -3.19 8.66
CA SER A 56 -6.28 -4.27 8.41
C SER A 56 -5.12 -4.19 9.44
N PRO A 57 -4.53 -5.35 9.83
CA PRO A 57 -3.38 -5.39 10.73
C PRO A 57 -2.22 -4.50 10.28
N ASP A 58 -1.97 -4.45 8.97
CA ASP A 58 -0.92 -3.61 8.36
C ASP A 58 -1.22 -2.12 8.53
N GLN A 59 -2.48 -1.69 8.37
CA GLN A 59 -2.85 -0.28 8.54
C GLN A 59 -2.64 0.19 9.99
N VAL A 60 -2.97 -0.67 10.96
CA VAL A 60 -2.74 -0.38 12.39
C VAL A 60 -1.25 -0.34 12.68
N PHE A 61 -0.50 -1.35 12.23
CA PHE A 61 0.94 -1.43 12.43
C PHE A 61 1.67 -0.19 11.91
N GLN A 62 1.36 0.25 10.69
CA GLN A 62 2.00 1.42 10.10
C GLN A 62 1.67 2.72 10.83
N ARG A 63 0.39 2.93 11.19
CA ARG A 63 -0.02 4.11 11.95
C ARG A 63 0.62 4.14 13.34
N ARG A 64 0.69 2.99 14.01
CA ARG A 64 1.38 2.83 15.30
C ARG A 64 2.86 3.17 15.15
N ARG A 65 3.54 2.60 14.16
CA ARG A 65 4.96 2.84 13.91
C ARG A 65 5.27 4.31 13.63
N VAL A 66 4.44 4.99 12.85
CA VAL A 66 4.58 6.44 12.60
C VAL A 66 4.40 7.24 13.89
N TRP A 67 3.41 6.89 14.72
CA TRP A 67 3.22 7.54 16.03
C TRP A 67 4.39 7.30 16.99
N GLU A 68 4.88 6.07 17.10
CA GLU A 68 6.02 5.73 17.97
C GLU A 68 7.31 6.43 17.54
N THR A 69 7.48 6.68 16.24
CA THR A 69 8.71 7.30 15.70
C THR A 69 8.67 8.83 15.76
N PHE A 70 7.50 9.44 15.50
CA PHE A 70 7.41 10.89 15.31
C PHE A 70 6.35 11.58 16.18
N GLY A 71 5.64 10.86 17.03
CA GLY A 71 4.51 11.39 17.80
C GLY A 71 4.87 12.54 18.74
N ASP A 72 6.11 12.57 19.23
CA ASP A 72 6.70 13.59 20.09
C ASP A 72 7.24 14.82 19.32
N VAL A 73 7.76 14.62 18.12
CA VAL A 73 8.36 15.70 17.30
C VAL A 73 7.41 16.29 16.25
N ARG A 74 6.28 15.64 15.93
CA ARG A 74 5.37 16.08 14.86
C ARG A 74 4.89 17.52 15.00
N GLU A 75 4.74 18.02 16.23
CA GLU A 75 4.27 19.38 16.50
C GLU A 75 5.29 20.46 16.09
N GLN A 76 6.55 20.07 15.88
CA GLN A 76 7.61 20.95 15.38
C GLN A 76 7.45 21.25 13.88
N TYR A 77 6.75 20.37 13.15
CA TYR A 77 6.56 20.47 11.70
C TYR A 77 5.12 20.88 11.37
N SER A 78 4.86 22.19 11.40
CA SER A 78 3.49 22.72 11.29
C SER A 78 2.85 22.56 9.91
N ASN A 79 3.66 22.40 8.85
CA ASN A 79 3.17 22.32 7.47
C ASN A 79 3.08 20.88 6.94
N LEU A 80 3.62 19.91 7.68
CA LEU A 80 3.69 18.53 7.22
C LEU A 80 2.41 17.75 7.53
N LYS A 81 2.06 16.87 6.59
CA LYS A 81 0.93 15.95 6.74
C LYS A 81 1.44 14.59 7.20
N TRP A 82 0.55 13.78 7.77
CA TRP A 82 0.87 12.39 8.17
C TRP A 82 1.57 11.59 7.06
N SER A 83 1.21 11.81 5.80
CA SER A 83 1.83 11.17 4.63
C SER A 83 3.33 11.42 4.49
N HIS A 84 3.84 12.58 4.95
CA HIS A 84 5.28 12.87 4.96
C HIS A 84 6.00 11.98 5.97
N PHE A 85 5.49 11.91 7.19
CA PHE A 85 6.03 11.06 8.25
C PHE A 85 5.94 9.58 7.89
N TYR A 86 4.83 9.18 7.27
CA TYR A 86 4.67 7.81 6.78
C TYR A 86 5.73 7.44 5.74
N ALA A 87 6.01 8.32 4.78
CA ALA A 87 7.08 8.08 3.81
C ALA A 87 8.45 8.00 4.48
N ALA A 88 8.70 8.82 5.50
CA ALA A 88 9.99 8.93 6.18
C ALA A 88 10.24 7.88 7.28
N VAL A 89 9.24 7.09 7.70
CA VAL A 89 9.33 6.18 8.87
C VAL A 89 10.37 5.05 8.72
N ALA A 90 10.77 4.76 7.48
CA ALA A 90 11.79 3.76 7.18
C ALA A 90 13.14 4.40 6.80
N TRP A 91 13.25 5.72 6.82
CA TRP A 91 14.44 6.44 6.39
C TRP A 91 15.37 6.71 7.58
N ASP A 92 16.66 6.49 7.36
CA ASP A 92 17.76 6.80 8.28
C ASP A 92 18.01 8.31 8.40
N ASP A 93 17.73 9.06 7.35
CA ASP A 93 17.83 10.52 7.21
C ASP A 93 16.47 11.23 7.34
N ALA A 94 15.51 10.61 8.04
CA ALA A 94 14.16 11.13 8.18
C ALA A 94 14.11 12.57 8.71
N ALA A 95 14.94 12.90 9.71
CA ALA A 95 14.96 14.23 10.31
C ALA A 95 15.34 15.33 9.31
N GLU A 96 16.39 15.12 8.50
CA GLU A 96 16.83 16.09 7.49
C GLU A 96 15.80 16.24 6.39
N CYS A 97 15.20 15.13 5.94
CA CYS A 97 14.17 15.14 4.91
C CYS A 97 12.89 15.86 5.36
N LEU A 98 12.44 15.62 6.59
CA LEU A 98 11.24 16.27 7.15
C LEU A 98 11.49 17.75 7.39
N GLN A 99 12.66 18.13 7.92
CA GLN A 99 13.04 19.53 8.10
C GLN A 99 13.01 20.30 6.77
N TRP A 100 13.68 19.76 5.74
CA TRP A 100 13.66 20.36 4.41
C TRP A 100 12.23 20.46 3.84
N ALA A 101 11.43 19.41 4.03
CA ALA A 101 10.06 19.39 3.52
C ALA A 101 9.16 20.43 4.21
N ASP A 102 9.35 20.69 5.50
CA ASP A 102 8.58 21.71 6.24
C ASP A 102 8.98 23.12 5.82
N GLU A 103 10.29 23.38 5.66
CA GLU A 103 10.82 24.68 5.23
C GLU A 103 10.35 25.08 3.83
N ILE A 104 10.34 24.12 2.90
CA ILE A 104 9.99 24.34 1.49
C ILE A 104 8.50 24.07 1.22
N GLN A 105 7.74 23.60 2.22
CA GLN A 105 6.35 23.17 2.08
C GLN A 105 6.16 22.17 0.93
N SER A 106 7.11 21.23 0.82
CA SER A 106 7.17 20.29 -0.29
C SER A 106 6.07 19.23 -0.22
N THR A 107 5.71 18.68 -1.37
CA THR A 107 4.90 17.46 -1.46
C THR A 107 5.73 16.23 -1.08
N VAL A 108 5.07 15.11 -0.75
CA VAL A 108 5.76 13.84 -0.45
C VAL A 108 6.64 13.38 -1.62
N ALA A 109 6.21 13.61 -2.86
CA ALA A 109 6.97 13.27 -4.06
C ALA A 109 8.25 14.10 -4.18
N GLU A 110 8.17 15.40 -3.90
CA GLU A 110 9.34 16.30 -3.89
C GLU A 110 10.31 15.96 -2.76
N MET A 111 9.81 15.65 -1.56
CA MET A 111 10.64 15.17 -0.45
C MET A 111 11.40 13.88 -0.81
N LYS A 112 10.71 12.90 -1.42
CA LYS A 112 11.34 11.67 -1.93
C LYS A 112 12.40 11.98 -3.00
N ALA A 113 12.10 12.88 -3.93
CA ALA A 113 13.04 13.26 -5.00
C ALA A 113 14.27 14.01 -4.44
N TRP A 114 14.07 14.91 -3.47
CA TRP A 114 15.16 15.62 -2.81
C TRP A 114 16.09 14.66 -2.08
N ARG A 115 15.55 13.70 -1.32
CA ARG A 115 16.32 12.67 -0.63
C ARG A 115 17.22 11.89 -1.61
N ARG A 116 16.65 11.48 -2.75
CA ARG A 116 17.39 10.79 -3.81
C ARG A 116 18.50 11.66 -4.41
N ALA A 117 18.22 12.94 -4.62
CA ALA A 117 19.20 13.90 -5.12
C ALA A 117 20.37 14.05 -4.14
N GLN A 118 20.13 14.08 -2.83
CA GLN A 118 21.19 14.15 -1.80
C GLN A 118 22.09 12.90 -1.79
N ARG A 119 21.53 11.73 -2.11
CA ARG A 119 22.25 10.45 -2.18
C ARG A 119 22.96 10.20 -3.50
N GLY A 120 22.78 11.09 -4.49
CA GLY A 120 23.31 10.92 -5.84
C GLY A 120 22.61 9.81 -6.63
N GLU A 121 21.37 9.48 -6.26
CA GLU A 121 20.54 8.52 -6.99
C GLU A 121 19.98 9.15 -8.28
N ASP A 122 19.78 8.32 -9.31
CA ASP A 122 19.24 8.78 -10.60
C ASP A 122 17.74 9.10 -10.48
N LEU A 123 17.42 10.39 -10.56
CA LEU A 123 16.05 10.92 -10.47
C LEU A 123 15.17 10.58 -11.67
N THR A 124 15.73 10.03 -12.75
CA THR A 124 14.96 9.58 -13.92
C THR A 124 14.32 8.20 -13.70
N LEU A 125 14.75 7.47 -12.68
CA LEU A 125 14.21 6.17 -12.32
C LEU A 125 13.09 6.31 -11.27
N PRO A 126 12.00 5.51 -11.39
CA PRO A 126 11.00 5.42 -10.33
C PRO A 126 11.69 4.83 -9.10
N GLY A 127 11.65 5.55 -7.98
CA GLY A 127 12.34 5.09 -6.79
C GLY A 127 11.68 3.86 -6.15
N GLU A 128 12.51 3.07 -5.47
CA GLU A 128 12.17 1.73 -4.99
C GLU A 128 11.09 1.70 -3.89
N ASP A 129 10.74 2.85 -3.30
CA ASP A 129 9.75 2.99 -2.21
C ASP A 129 8.27 3.06 -2.67
N GLU A 130 7.94 2.52 -3.85
CA GLU A 130 6.62 2.57 -4.50
C GLU A 130 5.76 1.27 -4.40
N PRO A 131 5.58 0.62 -3.22
CA PRO A 131 4.45 -0.32 -3.07
C PRO A 131 3.30 0.10 -2.14
N TYR A 132 3.41 1.16 -1.35
CA TYR A 132 2.50 1.36 -0.21
C TYR A 132 1.55 2.57 -0.27
N SER A 133 1.26 3.10 -1.45
CA SER A 133 0.39 4.27 -1.63
C SER A 133 -1.13 3.99 -1.48
N LEU A 134 -1.53 2.84 -0.91
CA LEU A 134 -2.93 2.44 -0.73
C LEU A 134 -3.59 2.97 0.55
N LEU A 135 -2.83 3.67 1.40
CA LEU A 135 -3.33 4.11 2.71
C LEU A 135 -3.72 5.58 2.80
N SER A 136 -3.56 6.32 1.69
CA SER A 136 -4.06 7.68 1.57
C SER A 136 -5.56 7.69 1.26
N GLY A 137 -6.37 7.10 2.14
CA GLY A 137 -7.78 7.47 2.35
C GLY A 137 -8.76 7.39 1.19
N GLU A 138 -8.47 6.67 0.10
CA GLU A 138 -9.52 6.37 -0.88
C GLU A 138 -10.34 5.20 -0.35
N ALA A 139 -11.56 5.50 0.10
CA ALA A 139 -12.49 4.52 0.61
C ALA A 139 -12.70 3.43 -0.45
N VAL A 140 -12.13 2.24 -0.21
CA VAL A 140 -12.48 1.04 -0.97
C VAL A 140 -13.98 0.82 -0.71
N LEU A 141 -14.81 1.16 -1.70
CA LEU A 141 -16.20 0.75 -1.75
C LEU A 141 -16.22 -0.77 -1.75
N VAL A 142 -16.42 -1.37 -0.58
CA VAL A 142 -16.72 -2.80 -0.44
C VAL A 142 -18.03 -3.01 -1.17
N ARG A 143 -17.97 -3.58 -2.38
CA ARG A 143 -19.14 -4.05 -3.10
C ARG A 143 -19.72 -5.21 -2.29
N MET A 144 -20.76 -4.93 -1.52
CA MET A 144 -21.53 -5.94 -0.80
C MET A 144 -22.01 -6.99 -1.80
N PRO A 145 -21.88 -8.30 -1.51
CA PRO A 145 -22.51 -9.33 -2.34
C PRO A 145 -24.02 -9.13 -2.21
N SER A 146 -24.68 -8.81 -3.32
CA SER A 146 -26.13 -8.79 -3.38
C SER A 146 -26.63 -10.23 -3.27
N ASP A 147 -27.36 -10.53 -2.19
CA ASP A 147 -28.13 -11.76 -2.06
C ASP A 147 -29.21 -11.83 -3.15
N GLY A 148 -29.31 -13.00 -3.78
CA GLY A 148 -30.50 -13.52 -4.44
C GLY A 148 -30.73 -13.12 -5.90
N GLU A 149 -30.47 -14.05 -6.84
CA GLU A 149 -31.53 -14.85 -7.50
C GLU A 149 -31.01 -15.63 -8.73
N ASN A 150 -31.07 -16.96 -8.62
CA ASN A 150 -31.43 -17.98 -9.64
C ASN A 150 -30.74 -18.01 -11.03
N ALA A 151 -29.93 -19.07 -11.26
CA ALA A 151 -29.98 -19.91 -12.48
C ALA A 151 -29.21 -21.24 -12.25
N PRO A 152 -29.43 -22.32 -13.03
CA PRO A 152 -29.98 -23.57 -12.51
C PRO A 152 -28.97 -24.71 -12.34
N PHE A 153 -29.29 -25.53 -11.35
CA PHE A 153 -28.77 -26.87 -11.07
C PHE A 153 -29.09 -27.83 -12.24
N ASP A 154 -28.05 -28.38 -12.87
CA ASP A 154 -28.16 -29.55 -13.74
C ASP A 154 -27.66 -30.79 -13.00
N GLY A 155 -28.47 -31.83 -13.02
CA GLY A 155 -28.38 -33.01 -12.17
C GLY A 155 -27.56 -34.14 -12.77
N GLY A 156 -26.88 -34.89 -11.91
CA GLY A 156 -26.31 -36.20 -12.20
C GLY A 156 -26.29 -37.05 -10.93
N SER A 157 -27.13 -38.08 -10.91
CA SER A 157 -27.51 -38.93 -9.77
C SER A 157 -26.37 -39.74 -9.08
N PRO A 158 -26.62 -40.22 -7.85
CA PRO A 158 -25.63 -40.83 -6.95
C PRO A 158 -25.58 -42.36 -7.05
N GLY A 159 -24.40 -42.93 -6.75
CA GLY A 159 -24.16 -44.37 -6.67
C GLY A 159 -23.38 -44.77 -5.41
N GLU A 160 -24.13 -45.28 -4.45
CA GLU A 160 -23.83 -46.34 -3.48
C GLU A 160 -22.72 -46.22 -2.40
N ARG A 161 -23.11 -46.80 -1.26
CA ARG A 161 -22.58 -46.77 0.09
C ARG A 161 -21.87 -48.10 0.35
N SER A 162 -20.73 -48.10 1.04
CA SER A 162 -20.36 -49.24 1.89
C SER A 162 -19.44 -48.83 3.02
N GLU A 163 -19.92 -49.10 4.23
CA GLU A 163 -19.20 -49.08 5.49
C GLU A 163 -18.15 -50.19 5.52
N SER A 164 -16.99 -49.95 6.14
CA SER A 164 -16.57 -50.73 7.32
C SER A 164 -15.22 -50.28 7.86
N SER A 165 -15.22 -50.21 9.18
CA SER A 165 -14.18 -49.93 10.14
C SER A 165 -13.10 -51.02 10.19
N ALA A 166 -11.84 -50.60 10.43
CA ALA A 166 -10.95 -51.14 11.47
C ALA A 166 -9.50 -50.67 11.24
N ASP A 167 -8.91 -50.05 12.27
CA ASP A 167 -7.46 -50.02 12.49
C ASP A 167 -6.92 -51.46 12.63
N PRO A 168 -5.69 -51.73 12.13
CA PRO A 168 -4.62 -51.97 13.10
C PRO A 168 -3.22 -51.46 12.71
N THR A 169 -2.51 -51.05 13.76
CA THR A 169 -1.06 -50.98 14.02
C THR A 169 -0.02 -51.60 13.06
N ALA A 170 1.01 -50.79 12.82
CA ALA A 170 2.46 -51.07 12.85
C ALA A 170 3.04 -52.33 12.16
N ALA A 171 3.74 -52.13 11.04
CA ALA A 171 5.05 -52.74 10.77
C ALA A 171 5.68 -52.16 9.48
N SER A 172 6.88 -51.61 9.62
CA SER A 172 8.06 -51.97 8.80
C SER A 172 7.92 -51.96 7.28
N PHE A 173 8.35 -50.87 6.63
CA PHE A 173 9.09 -51.01 5.37
C PHE A 173 10.39 -50.19 5.42
N ALA A 174 11.45 -50.94 5.16
CA ALA A 174 12.83 -50.52 5.21
C ALA A 174 13.18 -49.66 4.00
N ARG A 175 14.14 -48.77 4.29
CA ARG A 175 14.99 -47.96 3.43
C ARG A 175 15.21 -48.53 2.02
N GLU A 176 14.80 -47.75 1.03
CA GLU A 176 15.50 -47.68 -0.25
C GLU A 176 16.21 -46.33 -0.31
N ALA A 177 17.52 -46.40 -0.53
CA ALA A 177 18.43 -45.27 -0.51
C ALA A 177 18.20 -44.39 -1.74
N GLY A 178 17.35 -43.38 -1.59
CA GLY A 178 17.37 -42.18 -2.43
C GLY A 178 18.33 -41.18 -1.82
N GLU A 179 19.35 -40.79 -2.58
CA GLU A 179 20.41 -39.85 -2.24
C GLU A 179 19.90 -38.64 -1.45
N TYR A 180 20.35 -38.56 -0.20
CA TYR A 180 20.46 -37.32 0.54
C TYR A 180 21.32 -36.37 -0.30
N SER A 181 20.70 -35.42 -0.98
CA SER A 181 21.42 -34.32 -1.63
C SER A 181 21.78 -33.31 -0.53
N PRO A 182 23.05 -33.21 -0.12
CA PRO A 182 23.47 -32.25 0.88
C PRO A 182 23.32 -30.86 0.26
N PHE A 183 22.59 -29.98 0.95
CA PHE A 183 22.57 -28.51 0.80
C PHE A 183 23.31 -27.99 -0.45
N SER A 184 22.57 -27.61 -1.50
CA SER A 184 23.12 -26.79 -2.57
C SER A 184 23.85 -25.59 -1.95
N PRO A 185 25.15 -25.37 -2.24
CA PRO A 185 25.93 -24.30 -1.62
C PRO A 185 25.52 -22.89 -2.08
N ASP A 186 24.46 -22.76 -2.86
CA ASP A 186 23.87 -21.48 -3.30
C ASP A 186 22.56 -21.11 -2.58
N ALA A 187 22.09 -21.90 -1.62
CA ALA A 187 20.93 -21.56 -0.80
C ALA A 187 21.33 -20.79 0.47
N MET A 188 22.09 -19.70 0.33
CA MET A 188 22.36 -18.74 1.40
C MET A 188 22.86 -17.42 0.82
N THR A 189 21.95 -16.57 0.31
CA THR A 189 22.23 -15.14 0.14
C THR A 189 21.68 -14.38 1.34
N VAL A 190 22.60 -14.08 2.25
CA VAL A 190 22.48 -13.07 3.30
C VAL A 190 22.32 -11.70 2.62
N PRO A 191 21.37 -10.83 3.04
CA PRO A 191 21.25 -9.50 2.47
C PRO A 191 22.40 -8.64 3.00
N GLY A 192 23.41 -8.38 2.16
CA GLY A 192 24.49 -7.47 2.52
C GLY A 192 25.86 -7.85 1.95
N LYS A 193 26.01 -7.81 0.62
CA LYS A 193 27.24 -7.39 -0.06
C LYS A 193 26.97 -7.19 -1.56
N PRO A 194 27.57 -6.17 -2.20
CA PRO A 194 27.27 -5.82 -3.58
C PRO A 194 27.86 -6.85 -4.54
N SER A 195 27.01 -7.38 -5.43
CA SER A 195 27.47 -8.07 -6.64
C SER A 195 28.18 -7.06 -7.56
N PRO A 196 29.41 -7.33 -8.03
CA PRO A 196 30.05 -6.55 -9.07
C PRO A 196 29.54 -7.04 -10.41
N GLY A 197 28.39 -6.53 -10.84
CA GLY A 197 27.76 -6.88 -12.10
C GLY A 197 26.52 -6.03 -12.26
N GLY A 198 26.71 -4.81 -12.74
CA GLY A 198 25.61 -3.89 -13.02
C GLY A 198 24.71 -4.51 -14.08
N ASP A 199 23.51 -4.91 -13.66
CA ASP A 199 22.39 -5.11 -14.57
C ASP A 199 21.96 -3.71 -15.03
N GLU A 200 22.63 -3.23 -16.08
CA GLU A 200 22.24 -2.05 -16.83
C GLU A 200 20.86 -2.34 -17.44
N ARG A 201 19.80 -1.96 -16.71
CA ARG A 201 18.42 -2.07 -17.18
C ARG A 201 18.31 -1.27 -18.47
N VAL A 202 18.33 -1.99 -19.59
CA VAL A 202 18.21 -1.44 -20.93
C VAL A 202 16.98 -0.52 -20.96
N PRO A 203 17.12 0.78 -21.30
CA PRO A 203 15.99 1.69 -21.35
C PRO A 203 14.94 1.13 -22.33
N PRO A 204 13.64 1.30 -22.01
CA PRO A 204 12.58 0.74 -22.83
C PRO A 204 12.72 1.25 -24.25
N THR A 205 12.79 0.32 -25.19
CA THR A 205 12.89 0.65 -26.61
C THR A 205 11.68 1.46 -27.04
N ALA A 206 11.84 2.28 -28.08
CA ALA A 206 10.75 3.10 -28.62
C ALA A 206 9.46 2.27 -28.84
N ASP A 207 9.59 1.03 -29.31
CA ASP A 207 8.47 0.09 -29.49
C ASP A 207 7.71 -0.23 -28.19
N GLN A 208 8.42 -0.38 -27.06
CA GLN A 208 7.80 -0.60 -25.75
C GLN A 208 7.08 0.65 -25.25
N ILE A 209 7.63 1.84 -25.53
CA ILE A 209 6.99 3.11 -25.21
C ILE A 209 5.72 3.30 -26.04
N PHE A 210 5.76 3.01 -27.34
CA PHE A 210 4.60 3.07 -28.22
C PHE A 210 3.51 2.08 -27.77
N LYS A 211 3.85 0.83 -27.44
CA LYS A 211 2.88 -0.15 -26.93
C LYS A 211 2.20 0.31 -25.63
N ARG A 212 2.95 0.90 -24.71
CA ARG A 212 2.40 1.48 -23.48
C ARG A 212 1.49 2.66 -23.78
N LEU A 213 1.90 3.56 -24.67
CA LEU A 213 1.11 4.73 -25.08
C LEU A 213 -0.21 4.29 -25.73
N THR A 214 -0.17 3.32 -26.65
CA THR A 214 -1.36 2.75 -27.29
C THR A 214 -2.32 2.16 -26.25
N SER A 215 -1.83 1.34 -25.32
CA SER A 215 -2.68 0.76 -24.26
C SER A 215 -3.30 1.84 -23.36
N THR A 216 -2.56 2.91 -23.05
CA THR A 216 -3.10 4.03 -22.26
C THR A 216 -4.17 4.80 -23.04
N CYS A 217 -3.99 5.00 -24.34
CA CYS A 217 -5.01 5.62 -25.20
C CYS A 217 -6.29 4.78 -25.32
N GLU A 218 -6.16 3.46 -25.45
CA GLU A 218 -7.30 2.53 -25.46
C GLU A 218 -8.06 2.56 -24.12
N LYS A 219 -7.34 2.56 -23.00
CA LYS A 219 -7.95 2.71 -21.67
C LYS A 219 -8.65 4.04 -21.52
N PHE A 220 -8.03 5.14 -21.95
CA PHE A 220 -8.66 6.45 -21.92
C PHE A 220 -9.94 6.48 -22.77
N SER A 221 -9.92 5.89 -23.96
CA SER A 221 -11.11 5.75 -24.80
C SER A 221 -12.21 4.90 -24.15
N SER A 222 -11.85 3.86 -23.38
CA SER A 222 -12.83 3.03 -22.67
C SER A 222 -13.46 3.73 -21.46
N LEU A 223 -12.78 4.73 -20.89
CA LEU A 223 -13.25 5.52 -19.76
C LEU A 223 -14.11 6.72 -20.19
N LEU A 224 -13.95 7.18 -21.42
CA LEU A 224 -14.80 8.22 -22.02
C LEU A 224 -16.12 7.61 -22.54
N THR A 225 -16.94 7.12 -21.61
CA THR A 225 -18.31 6.66 -21.92
C THR A 225 -19.24 7.84 -22.18
N ASP A 226 -20.37 7.59 -22.84
CA ASP A 226 -21.39 8.62 -23.10
C ASP A 226 -21.89 9.30 -21.81
N ASP A 227 -21.92 8.56 -20.70
CA ASP A 227 -22.25 9.09 -19.37
C ASP A 227 -21.20 10.09 -18.88
N VAL A 228 -19.91 9.76 -19.01
CA VAL A 228 -18.81 10.65 -18.62
C VAL A 228 -18.75 11.90 -19.51
N ILE A 229 -19.07 11.75 -20.78
CA ILE A 229 -19.17 12.87 -21.73
C ILE A 229 -20.37 13.77 -21.38
N GLY A 230 -21.50 13.18 -20.98
CA GLY A 230 -22.68 13.91 -20.51
C GLY A 230 -22.44 14.64 -19.19
N GLU A 231 -21.65 14.05 -18.28
CA GLU A 231 -21.27 14.67 -17.02
C GLU A 231 -20.17 15.72 -17.15
N PHE A 232 -19.43 15.71 -18.26
CA PHE A 232 -18.32 16.62 -18.51
C PHE A 232 -18.72 18.09 -18.37
N GLN A 233 -19.93 18.46 -18.80
CA GLN A 233 -20.45 19.84 -18.72
C GLN A 233 -20.73 20.30 -17.29
N TYR A 234 -20.87 19.37 -16.33
CA TYR A 234 -21.13 19.66 -14.92
C TYR A 234 -19.86 19.64 -14.05
N LEU A 235 -18.72 19.22 -14.61
CA LEU A 235 -17.43 19.33 -13.93
C LEU A 235 -17.05 20.79 -13.66
N ASP A 236 -16.26 21.03 -12.61
CA ASP A 236 -15.78 22.36 -12.30
C ASP A 236 -14.89 22.89 -13.45
N GLY A 237 -15.06 24.17 -13.79
CA GLY A 237 -14.41 24.76 -14.97
C GLY A 237 -12.87 24.70 -14.95
N LYS A 238 -12.26 24.44 -13.78
CA LYS A 238 -10.81 24.22 -13.66
C LYS A 238 -10.41 22.82 -14.15
N SER A 239 -11.15 21.78 -13.77
CA SER A 239 -10.92 20.41 -14.25
C SER A 239 -11.20 20.27 -15.75
N GLN A 240 -12.27 20.90 -16.25
CA GLN A 240 -12.58 20.94 -17.69
C GLN A 240 -11.42 21.53 -18.50
N ARG A 241 -10.94 22.72 -18.11
CA ARG A 241 -9.81 23.40 -18.79
C ARG A 241 -8.51 22.60 -18.72
N ARG A 242 -8.27 21.90 -17.60
CA ARG A 242 -7.07 21.06 -17.44
C ARG A 242 -7.12 19.86 -18.38
N LEU A 243 -8.26 19.17 -18.48
CA LEU A 243 -8.42 18.05 -19.39
C LEU A 243 -8.32 18.51 -20.86
N GLN A 244 -9.03 19.59 -21.21
CA GLN A 244 -9.00 20.15 -22.55
C GLN A 244 -7.57 20.50 -22.98
N LYS A 245 -6.82 21.22 -22.14
CA LYS A 245 -5.43 21.59 -22.42
C LYS A 245 -4.51 20.38 -22.56
N ALA A 246 -4.74 19.32 -21.77
CA ALA A 246 -3.96 18.09 -21.85
C ALA A 246 -4.23 17.34 -23.18
N VAL A 247 -5.49 17.30 -23.61
CA VAL A 247 -5.89 16.68 -24.89
C VAL A 247 -5.38 17.48 -26.08
N GLU A 248 -5.48 18.82 -26.06
CA GLU A 248 -4.91 19.70 -27.10
C GLU A 248 -3.40 19.49 -27.25
N THR A 249 -2.67 19.48 -26.13
CA THR A 249 -1.22 19.23 -26.13
C THR A 249 -0.86 17.84 -26.68
N LEU A 250 -1.69 16.83 -26.41
CA LEU A 250 -1.52 15.49 -26.95
C LEU A 250 -1.77 15.46 -28.47
N MET A 251 -2.83 16.12 -28.94
CA MET A 251 -3.14 16.23 -30.36
C MET A 251 -2.04 16.96 -31.13
N ASP A 252 -1.48 18.06 -30.61
CA ASP A 252 -0.37 18.78 -31.24
C ASP A 252 0.87 17.90 -31.43
N ARG A 253 1.18 17.09 -30.41
CA ARG A 253 2.30 16.13 -30.46
C ARG A 253 2.03 14.98 -31.43
N LEU A 254 0.79 14.49 -31.52
CA LEU A 254 0.41 13.45 -32.47
C LEU A 254 0.45 13.96 -33.91
N HIS A 255 0.00 15.18 -34.19
CA HIS A 255 0.12 15.79 -35.52
C HIS A 255 1.57 15.90 -35.98
N SER A 256 2.50 16.14 -35.05
CA SER A 256 3.94 16.19 -35.34
C SER A 256 4.55 14.81 -35.67
N ILE A 257 3.84 13.71 -35.37
CA ILE A 257 4.26 12.33 -35.65
C ILE A 257 3.61 11.82 -36.96
N THR A 258 2.42 12.31 -37.30
CA THR A 258 1.64 11.88 -38.47
C THR A 258 1.78 12.80 -39.71
N GLY A 259 2.44 13.95 -39.58
CA GLY A 259 2.74 14.89 -40.67
C GLY A 259 4.17 14.77 -41.17
#